data_AF-A0A3D4UIX5-F1
#
_entry.id   AF-A0A3D4UIX5-F1
#
_cell.length_a   1.000
_cell.length_b   1.000
_cell.length_c   1.000
_cell.angle_alpha   90.00
_cell.angle_beta   90.00
_cell.angle_gamma   90.00
#
_symmetry.space_group_name_H-M   'P 1'
#
loop_
_entity.id
_entity.type
_entity.pdbx_description
1 polymer ?
#
loop_
_entity_poly.entity_id
_entity_poly.type
_entity_poly.pdbx_seq_one_letter_code
_entity_poly.pdbx_strand_id
1 'polypeptide(L)'
;MPDSDTQSLLAHTLTDRFGLESLRPLQGQIIDRVMDGGDALVVMPTGSGKSLCFQLPALAMRSQSGGEGIGLVFSPLIALM
;
A
#
# COMPACT_ATOMS: atom_id res chain seq x y z
N MET A 1 -10.92 -10.10 -0.23
CA MET A 1 -11.21 -9.16 0.86
C MET A 1 -10.33 -9.61 2.01
N PRO A 2 -9.39 -8.78 2.47
CA PRO A 2 -8.40 -9.19 3.45
C PRO A 2 -9.06 -9.69 4.73
N ASP A 3 -8.45 -10.69 5.37
CA ASP A 3 -8.89 -11.16 6.68
C ASP A 3 -8.66 -10.11 7.78
N SER A 4 -9.19 -10.36 8.98
CA SER A 4 -9.09 -9.44 10.12
C SER A 4 -7.65 -9.13 10.51
N ASP A 5 -6.75 -10.12 10.37
CA ASP A 5 -5.35 -10.01 10.75
C ASP A 5 -4.61 -9.08 9.78
N THR A 6 -4.90 -9.22 8.48
CA THR A 6 -4.37 -8.36 7.42
C THR A 6 -4.86 -6.93 7.57
N GLN A 7 -6.15 -6.70 7.89
CA GLN A 7 -6.65 -5.35 8.15
C GLN A 7 -5.97 -4.69 9.35
N SER A 8 -5.78 -5.43 10.44
CA SER A 8 -5.06 -4.95 11.63
C SER A 8 -3.62 -4.57 11.30
N LEU A 9 -2.92 -5.42 10.53
CA LEU A 9 -1.56 -5.17 10.08
C LEU A 9 -1.46 -3.92 9.20
N LEU A 10 -2.40 -3.73 8.26
CA LEU A 10 -2.44 -2.55 7.41
C LEU A 10 -2.66 -1.27 8.24
N ALA A 11 -3.60 -1.29 9.20
CA ALA A 11 -3.86 -0.15 10.07
C ALA A 11 -2.66 0.19 10.96
N HIS A 12 -2.01 -0.83 11.53
CA HIS A 12 -0.80 -0.66 12.32
C HIS A 12 0.34 -0.09 11.46
N THR A 13 0.58 -0.66 10.27
CA THR A 13 1.63 -0.18 9.36
C THR A 13 1.35 1.25 8.88
N LEU A 14 0.09 1.59 8.61
CA LEU A 14 -0.34 2.93 8.21
C LEU A 14 -0.02 3.96 9.30
N THR A 15 -0.31 3.63 10.55
CA THR A 15 -0.05 4.52 11.68
C THR A 15 1.45 4.60 11.98
N ASP A 16 2.12 3.47 12.15
CA ASP A 16 3.50 3.41 12.63
C ASP A 16 4.54 3.86 11.59
N ARG A 17 4.28 3.64 10.30
CA ARG A 17 5.25 3.93 9.23
C ARG A 17 4.91 5.20 8.45
N PHE A 18 3.63 5.57 8.37
CA PHE A 18 3.18 6.73 7.60
C PHE A 18 2.58 7.85 8.47
N GLY A 19 2.28 7.62 9.75
CA GLY A 19 1.68 8.61 10.63
C GLY A 19 0.27 9.02 10.22
N LEU A 20 -0.45 8.15 9.53
CA LEU A 20 -1.80 8.40 9.01
C LEU A 20 -2.82 7.59 9.82
N GLU A 21 -3.91 8.24 10.21
CA GLU A 21 -4.99 7.58 10.97
C GLU A 21 -6.02 6.89 10.06
N SER A 22 -6.10 7.31 8.80
CA SER A 22 -7.07 6.77 7.85
C SER A 22 -6.61 6.88 6.40
N LEU A 23 -7.14 5.98 5.58
CA LEU A 23 -6.97 6.02 4.13
C LEU A 23 -7.91 7.05 3.51
N ARG A 24 -7.42 7.74 2.48
CA ARG A 24 -8.25 8.60 1.63
C ARG A 24 -9.20 7.76 0.77
N PRO A 25 -10.25 8.39 0.19
CA PRO A 25 -11.16 7.70 -0.72
C PRO A 25 -10.40 6.94 -1.82
N LEU A 26 -10.95 5.78 -2.20
CA LEU A 26 -10.42 4.83 -3.18
C LEU A 26 -9.13 4.08 -2.79
N GLN A 27 -8.29 4.61 -1.90
CA GLN A 27 -7.03 3.95 -1.52
C GLN A 27 -7.28 2.55 -0.93
N GLY A 28 -8.27 2.41 -0.04
CA GLY A 28 -8.63 1.12 0.56
C GLY A 28 -8.97 0.06 -0.49
N GLN A 29 -9.81 0.38 -1.47
CA GLN A 29 -10.20 -0.56 -2.52
C GLN A 29 -9.01 -1.01 -3.38
N ILE A 30 -8.07 -0.11 -3.65
CA ILE A 30 -6.84 -0.43 -4.40
C ILE A 30 -5.92 -1.33 -3.57
N ILE A 31 -5.70 -0.97 -2.30
CA ILE A 31 -4.86 -1.72 -1.36
C ILE A 31 -5.43 -3.12 -1.17
N ASP A 32 -6.73 -3.27 -0.93
CA ASP A 32 -7.40 -4.55 -0.78
C ASP A 32 -7.21 -5.43 -2.03
N ARG A 33 -7.34 -4.84 -3.23
CA ARG A 33 -7.14 -5.54 -4.49
C ARG A 33 -5.71 -6.07 -4.63
N VAL A 34 -4.71 -5.28 -4.25
CA VAL A 34 -3.28 -5.66 -4.29
C VAL A 34 -2.97 -6.70 -3.21
N MET A 35 -3.52 -6.56 -2.01
CA MET A 35 -3.35 -7.52 -0.91
C MET A 35 -3.98 -8.88 -1.22
N ASP A 36 -5.06 -8.92 -2.01
CA ASP A 36 -5.65 -10.15 -2.55
C ASP A 36 -4.82 -10.76 -3.72
N GLY A 37 -3.63 -10.23 -4.02
CA GLY A 37 -2.74 -10.71 -5.10
C GLY A 37 -3.19 -10.29 -6.50
N GLY A 38 -4.04 -9.27 -6.60
CA GLY A 38 -4.60 -8.78 -7.86
C GLY A 38 -3.91 -7.57 -8.45
N ASP A 39 -4.04 -7.40 -9.76
CA ASP A 39 -3.59 -6.19 -10.47
C ASP A 39 -4.60 -5.03 -10.35
N ALA A 40 -4.08 -3.80 -10.38
CA ALA A 40 -4.86 -2.57 -10.35
C ALA A 40 -4.30 -1.50 -11.30
N LEU A 41 -5.18 -0.92 -12.14
CA LEU A 41 -4.91 0.31 -12.88
C LEU A 41 -5.52 1.49 -12.12
N VAL A 42 -4.67 2.41 -11.67
CA VAL A 42 -5.09 3.50 -10.78
C VAL A 42 -5.02 4.85 -11.50
N VAL A 43 -6.19 5.46 -11.68
CA VAL A 43 -6.31 6.84 -12.20
C VAL A 43 -6.76 7.75 -11.07
N MET A 44 -5.83 8.54 -10.53
CA MET A 44 -6.13 9.50 -9.47
C MET A 44 -5.37 10.83 -9.68
N PRO A 45 -5.93 11.97 -9.27
CA PRO A 45 -5.27 13.28 -9.38
C PRO A 45 -3.90 13.33 -8.71
N THR A 46 -3.04 14.26 -9.14
CA THR A 46 -1.78 14.55 -8.44
C THR A 46 -2.06 14.97 -7.00
N GLY A 47 -1.20 14.54 -6.07
CA GLY A 47 -1.36 14.82 -4.62
C GLY A 47 -2.41 13.97 -3.91
N SER A 48 -3.14 13.08 -4.61
CA SER A 48 -4.18 12.23 -4.00
C SER A 48 -3.63 11.14 -3.08
N GLY A 49 -2.33 10.84 -3.12
CA GLY A 49 -1.71 9.78 -2.34
C GLY A 49 -1.62 8.43 -3.06
N LYS A 50 -1.44 8.42 -4.39
CA LYS A 50 -1.23 7.19 -5.18
C LYS A 50 -0.09 6.33 -4.66
N SER A 51 1.00 6.94 -4.18
CA SER A 51 2.19 6.21 -3.72
C SER A 51 1.90 5.27 -2.56
N LEU A 52 1.02 5.70 -1.65
CA LEU A 52 0.60 4.88 -0.51
C LEU A 52 -0.03 3.55 -0.95
N CYS A 53 -0.70 3.54 -2.11
CA CYS A 53 -1.42 2.37 -2.61
C CYS A 53 -0.50 1.20 -3.01
N PHE A 54 0.79 1.44 -3.22
CA PHE A 54 1.78 0.37 -3.43
C PHE A 54 2.78 0.25 -2.27
N GLN A 55 3.05 1.34 -1.54
CA GLN A 55 4.00 1.33 -0.43
C GLN A 55 3.46 0.59 0.80
N LEU A 56 2.19 0.82 1.16
CA LEU A 56 1.59 0.19 2.32
C LEU A 56 1.46 -1.34 2.15
N PRO A 57 0.94 -1.87 1.01
CA PRO A 57 0.94 -3.30 0.75
C PRO A 57 2.34 -3.91 0.79
N ALA A 58 3.34 -3.28 0.16
CA ALA A 58 4.70 -3.81 0.13
C ALA A 58 5.32 -3.97 1.52
N LEU A 59 5.08 -3.01 2.43
CA LEU A 59 5.54 -3.12 3.81
C LEU A 59 4.74 -4.16 4.61
N ALA A 60 3.42 -4.20 4.45
CA ALA A 60 2.57 -5.17 5.15
C ALA A 60 2.91 -6.63 4.74
N MET A 61 3.01 -6.91 3.44
CA MET A 61 3.38 -8.24 2.92
C MET A 61 4.77 -8.67 3.40
N ARG A 62 5.72 -7.74 3.47
CA ARG A 62 7.06 -8.01 4.00
C ARG A 62 7.00 -8.41 5.47
N SER A 63 6.21 -7.72 6.28
CA SER A 63 6.01 -8.08 7.69
C SER A 63 5.32 -9.44 7.86
N GLN A 64 4.34 -9.78 7.02
CA GLN A 64 3.67 -11.10 7.04
C GLN A 64 4.64 -12.24 6.70
N SER A 65 5.59 -11.97 5.81
CA SER A 65 6.56 -12.96 5.32
C SER A 65 7.82 -13.07 6.20
N GLY A 66 7.76 -12.65 7.46
CA GLY A 66 8.91 -12.71 8.37
C GLY A 66 10.09 -11.81 7.96
N GLY A 67 9.83 -10.78 7.15
CA GLY A 67 10.84 -9.85 6.64
C GLY A 67 11.29 -10.14 5.20
N GLU A 68 10.78 -11.20 4.57
CA GLU A 68 11.06 -11.57 3.19
C GLU A 68 10.15 -10.80 2.20
N GLY A 69 10.63 -10.60 0.97
CA GLY A 69 9.89 -9.88 -0.08
C GLY A 69 10.27 -8.40 -0.22
N ILE A 70 10.12 -7.89 -1.44
CA ILE A 70 10.44 -6.51 -1.82
C ILE A 70 9.42 -5.98 -2.83
N GLY A 71 8.99 -4.73 -2.64
CA GLY A 71 8.23 -4.00 -3.65
C GLY A 71 9.17 -3.34 -4.66
N LEU A 72 8.95 -3.58 -5.95
CA LEU A 72 9.71 -2.93 -7.03
C LEU A 72 8.90 -1.78 -7.63
N VAL A 73 9.47 -0.58 -7.61
CA VAL A 73 8.83 0.64 -8.13
C VAL A 73 9.65 1.16 -9.30
N PHE A 74 9.01 1.29 -10.46
CA PHE A 74 9.61 1.84 -11.66
C PHE A 74 9.07 3.25 -11.89
N SER A 75 9.97 4.24 -11.90
CA SER A 75 9.65 5.64 -12.21
C SER A 75 10.47 6.11 -13.40
N PRO A 76 9.88 6.83 -14.37
CA PRO A 76 10.62 7.34 -15.52
C PRO A 76 11.58 8.49 -15.16
N LEU A 77 11.37 9.14 -14.01
CA LEU A 77 12.12 10.33 -13.60
C LEU A 77 12.86 10.07 -12.28
N ILE A 78 14.20 10.18 -12.32
CA ILE A 78 15.06 10.02 -11.13
C ILE A 78 14.72 11.08 -10.07
N ALA A 79 14.35 12.29 -10.47
CA ALA A 79 14.00 13.39 -9.55
C ALA A 79 12.75 13.12 -8.68
N LEU A 80 11.99 12.07 -8.99
CA LEU A 80 10.80 11.65 -8.23
C LEU A 80 11.05 10.38 -7.39
N MET A 81 12.28 9.85 -7.39
CA MET A 81 12.68 8.65 -6.65
C MET A 81 13.36 9.00 -5.33
#